data_AF-A0A839Z9S9-F1
#
_entry.id   AF-A0A839Z9S9-F1
#
_cell.length_a   1.000
_cell.length_b   1.000
_cell.length_c   1.000
_cell.angle_alpha   90.00
_cell.angle_beta   90.00
_cell.angle_gamma   90.00
#
_symmetry.space_group_name_H-M   'P 1'
#
loop_
_entity.id
_entity.type
_entity.pdbx_description
1 polymer ?
#
loop_
_entity_poly.entity_id
_entity_poly.type
_entity_poly.pdbx_seq_one_letter_code
_entity_poly.pdbx_strand_id
1 'polypeptide(L)'
;MPVNAHVQPSAPPEAPESSTEGDAFTVPEEAIDEALETCAGDARATIRALLLGQAVLRRRVDEARRGASWGYPRGRPSRWINRHGEVG
;
A
#
# COMPACT_ATOMS: atom_id res chain seq x y z
N MET A 1 -30.81 -46.13 -33.23
CA MET A 1 -30.00 -44.98 -33.71
C MET A 1 -30.78 -43.70 -33.38
N PRO A 2 -30.17 -42.60 -32.92
CA PRO A 2 -29.28 -42.45 -31.77
C PRO A 2 -29.75 -41.37 -30.76
N VAL A 3 -29.29 -41.53 -29.51
CA VAL A 3 -28.78 -40.51 -28.57
C VAL A 3 -29.72 -39.38 -28.12
N ASN A 4 -30.11 -39.50 -26.84
CA ASN A 4 -30.55 -38.44 -25.94
C ASN A 4 -29.49 -37.30 -25.92
N ALA A 5 -29.85 -36.12 -26.43
CA ALA A 5 -29.05 -34.90 -26.22
C ALA A 5 -29.48 -34.26 -24.89
N HIS A 6 -28.86 -34.66 -23.79
CA HIS A 6 -28.82 -33.80 -22.61
C HIS A 6 -27.96 -32.59 -22.97
N VAL A 7 -28.62 -31.51 -23.39
CA VAL A 7 -28.02 -30.19 -23.48
C VAL A 7 -27.76 -29.74 -22.05
N GLN A 8 -26.54 -29.96 -21.57
CA GLN A 8 -26.02 -29.27 -20.39
C GLN A 8 -26.03 -27.77 -20.71
N PRO A 9 -26.61 -26.90 -19.87
CA PRO A 9 -26.40 -25.46 -20.01
C PRO A 9 -24.93 -25.17 -19.73
N SER A 10 -24.19 -24.75 -20.77
CA SER A 10 -22.83 -24.26 -20.64
C SER A 10 -22.81 -23.13 -19.61
N ALA A 11 -22.07 -23.33 -18.52
CA ALA A 11 -21.80 -22.28 -17.55
C ALA A 11 -21.18 -21.06 -18.28
N PRO A 12 -21.53 -19.83 -17.89
CA PRO A 12 -20.88 -18.65 -18.45
C PRO A 12 -19.36 -18.72 -18.19
N PRO A 13 -18.51 -18.21 -19.10
CA PRO A 13 -17.07 -18.17 -18.86
C PRO A 13 -16.83 -17.44 -17.55
N GLU A 14 -16.10 -18.09 -16.64
CA GLU A 14 -15.61 -17.47 -15.41
C GLU A 14 -15.02 -16.11 -15.80
N ALA A 15 -15.69 -15.05 -15.37
CA ALA A 15 -15.12 -13.72 -15.42
C ALA A 15 -13.75 -13.82 -14.74
N PRO A 16 -12.69 -13.17 -15.27
CA PRO A 16 -11.41 -13.16 -14.58
C PRO A 16 -11.70 -12.67 -13.17
N GLU A 17 -11.52 -13.57 -12.19
CA GLU A 17 -11.71 -13.22 -10.80
C GLU A 17 -10.87 -11.98 -10.58
N SER A 18 -11.57 -10.87 -10.32
CA SER A 18 -10.99 -9.57 -10.09
C SER A 18 -9.82 -9.80 -9.17
N SER A 19 -8.59 -9.59 -9.66
CA SER A 19 -7.37 -9.83 -8.92
C SER A 19 -7.53 -9.18 -7.57
N THR A 20 -7.81 -10.02 -6.57
CA THR A 20 -8.24 -9.56 -5.27
C THR A 20 -7.12 -8.69 -4.79
N GLU A 21 -7.43 -7.43 -4.53
CA GLU A 21 -6.62 -6.55 -3.71
C GLU A 21 -6.59 -7.17 -2.29
N GLY A 22 -5.85 -8.27 -2.17
CA GLY A 22 -6.02 -9.28 -1.14
C GLY A 22 -4.75 -10.07 -0.85
N ASP A 23 -3.59 -9.61 -1.33
CA ASP A 23 -2.32 -10.29 -1.08
C ASP A 23 -1.19 -9.37 -0.57
N ALA A 24 -1.43 -8.06 -0.46
CA ALA A 24 -0.40 -7.13 0.04
C ALA A 24 -0.06 -7.32 1.54
N PHE A 25 -0.88 -8.09 2.27
CA PHE A 25 -0.74 -8.32 3.70
C PHE A 25 -0.69 -9.80 4.08
N THR A 26 -0.61 -10.71 3.11
CA THR A 26 -0.39 -12.14 3.38
C THR A 26 1.05 -12.32 3.85
N VAL A 27 1.25 -12.78 5.07
CA VAL A 27 2.57 -13.15 5.58
C VAL A 27 2.73 -14.66 5.35
N PRO A 28 3.75 -15.09 4.60
CA PRO A 28 3.96 -16.52 4.37
C PRO A 28 4.47 -17.19 5.64
N GLU A 29 4.15 -18.48 5.82
CA GLU A 29 4.43 -19.20 7.07
C GLU A 29 5.94 -19.25 7.39
N GLU A 30 6.79 -19.37 6.36
CA GLU A 30 8.24 -19.36 6.54
C GLU A 30 8.77 -18.05 7.14
N ALA A 31 8.12 -16.92 6.87
CA ALA A 31 8.51 -15.63 7.46
C ALA A 31 8.06 -15.53 8.93
N ILE A 32 6.98 -16.22 9.30
CA ILE A 32 6.53 -16.35 10.69
C ILE A 32 7.52 -17.22 11.46
N ASP A 33 7.91 -18.36 10.88
CA ASP A 33 8.91 -19.27 11.46
C ASP A 33 10.26 -18.57 11.64
N GLU A 34 10.74 -17.83 10.63
CA GLU A 34 11.98 -17.05 10.73
C GLU A 34 11.91 -15.99 11.85
N ALA A 35 10.77 -15.30 11.99
CA ALA A 35 10.58 -14.31 13.04
C ALA A 35 10.53 -14.94 14.45
N LEU A 36 9.97 -16.14 14.57
CA LEU A 36 9.98 -16.93 15.81
C LEU A 36 11.41 -17.40 16.13
N GLU A 37 12.13 -17.97 15.16
CA GLU A 37 13.51 -18.42 15.33
C GLU A 37 14.44 -17.29 15.75
N THR A 38 14.29 -16.09 15.16
CA THR A 38 15.04 -14.88 15.54
C THR A 38 14.85 -14.52 17.02
N CYS A 39 13.68 -14.84 17.58
CA CYS A 39 13.35 -14.62 18.98
C CYS A 39 13.48 -15.88 19.85
N ALA A 40 14.27 -16.87 19.39
CA ALA A 40 14.48 -18.15 20.07
C ALA A 40 13.18 -18.91 20.40
N GLY A 41 12.14 -18.75 19.57
CA GLY A 41 10.82 -19.35 19.75
C GLY A 41 9.93 -18.67 20.80
N ASP A 42 10.36 -17.57 21.43
CA ASP A 42 9.50 -16.83 22.37
C ASP A 42 8.49 -15.96 21.62
N ALA A 43 7.28 -16.50 21.47
CA ALA A 43 6.15 -15.80 20.83
C ALA A 43 5.86 -14.41 21.45
N ARG A 44 6.04 -14.22 22.76
CA ARG A 44 5.82 -12.91 23.39
C ARG A 44 6.92 -11.93 23.02
N ALA A 45 8.17 -12.40 22.91
CA ALA A 45 9.28 -11.58 22.42
C ALA A 45 9.08 -11.20 20.95
N THR A 46 8.68 -12.15 20.09
CA THR A 46 8.37 -11.90 18.67
C THR A 46 7.26 -10.85 18.53
N ILE A 47 6.14 -11.01 19.25
CA ILE A 47 5.04 -10.03 19.21
C ILE A 47 5.52 -8.64 19.66
N ARG A 48 6.33 -8.55 20.73
CA ARG A 48 6.91 -7.25 21.15
C ARG A 48 7.79 -6.64 20.06
N ALA A 49 8.63 -7.43 19.41
CA ALA A 49 9.49 -6.97 18.33
C ALA A 49 8.68 -6.44 17.14
N LEU A 50 7.63 -7.16 16.73
CA LEU A 50 6.72 -6.73 15.65
C LEU A 50 6.00 -5.43 15.98
N LEU A 51 5.45 -5.30 17.19
CA LEU A 51 4.78 -4.07 17.64
C LEU A 51 5.75 -2.87 17.69
N LEU A 52 6.98 -3.09 18.17
CA LEU A 52 8.02 -2.06 18.16
C LEU A 52 8.39 -1.66 16.74
N GLY A 53 8.60 -2.63 15.85
CA GLY A 53 8.87 -2.40 14.43
C GLY A 53 7.78 -1.58 13.75
N GLN A 54 6.51 -1.91 14.03
CA GLN A 54 5.37 -1.15 13.53
C GLN A 54 5.36 0.30 14.03
N ALA A 55 5.67 0.53 15.31
CA ALA A 55 5.75 1.89 15.86
C ALA A 55 6.87 2.72 15.19
N VAL A 56 8.03 2.10 14.94
CA VAL A 56 9.14 2.74 14.23
C VAL A 56 8.76 3.07 12.78
N LEU A 57 8.14 2.14 12.06
CA LEU A 57 7.67 2.36 10.69
C LEU A 57 6.66 3.51 10.61
N ARG A 58 5.67 3.53 11.51
CA ARG A 58 4.69 4.62 11.61
C ARG A 58 5.36 5.97 11.80
N ARG A 59 6.32 6.05 12.74
CA ARG A 59 7.09 7.26 12.98
C ARG A 59 7.86 7.72 11.74
N ARG A 60 8.53 6.81 11.03
CA ARG A 60 9.28 7.12 9.80
C ARG A 60 8.37 7.60 8.68
N VAL A 61 7.18 7.01 8.53
CA VAL A 61 6.17 7.46 7.56
C VAL A 61 5.71 8.88 7.91
N ASP A 62 5.46 9.19 9.18
CA ASP A 62 5.07 10.53 9.61
C ASP A 62 6.18 11.56 9.38
N GLU A 63 7.43 11.20 9.67
CA GLU A 63 8.61 12.03 9.38
C GLU A 63 8.75 12.29 7.88
N ALA A 64 8.64 11.26 7.05
CA ALA A 64 8.67 11.37 5.59
C ALA A 64 7.53 12.25 5.05
N ARG A 65 6.31 12.11 5.57
CA ARG A 65 5.16 12.95 5.21
C ARG A 65 5.39 14.42 5.56
N ARG A 66 5.97 14.71 6.73
CA ARG A 66 6.32 16.08 7.12
C ARG A 66 7.37 16.68 6.18
N GLY A 67 8.37 15.89 5.78
CA GLY A 67 9.37 16.30 4.78
C GLY A 67 8.78 16.56 3.39
N ALA A 68 7.89 15.68 2.92
CA ALA A 68 7.20 15.84 1.64
C ALA A 68 6.21 17.03 1.64
N SER A 69 5.62 17.36 2.79
CA SER A 69 4.70 18.49 2.97
C SER A 69 5.37 19.88 2.85
N TRP A 70 6.70 19.97 2.84
CA TRP A 70 7.41 21.24 2.60
C TRP A 70 7.33 21.69 1.13
N GLY A 71 6.84 20.82 0.23
CA GLY A 71 6.93 20.96 -1.23
C GLY A 71 5.69 21.42 -1.99
N TYR A 72 4.65 21.99 -1.38
CA TYR A 72 3.82 22.95 -2.13
C TYR A 72 4.30 24.36 -1.76
N PRO A 73 5.31 24.92 -2.46
CA PRO A 73 5.54 26.34 -2.34
C PRO A 73 4.25 27.00 -2.81
N ARG A 74 3.48 27.54 -1.85
CA ARG A 74 2.47 28.59 -2.11
C ARG A 74 3.21 29.87 -2.50
N GLY A 75 4.17 29.78 -3.41
CA GLY A 75 4.67 30.86 -4.22
C GLY A 75 3.52 31.27 -5.11
N ARG A 76 2.60 32.04 -4.53
CA ARG A 76 1.75 32.94 -5.29
C ARG A 76 2.71 33.68 -6.23
N PRO A 77 2.57 33.58 -7.57
CA PRO A 77 3.26 34.49 -8.45
C PRO A 77 2.78 35.86 -8.01
N SER A 78 3.65 36.53 -7.26
CA SER A 78 3.31 37.78 -6.63
C SER A 78 3.28 38.76 -7.79
N ARG A 79 2.06 39.02 -8.25
CA ARG A 79 1.64 39.96 -9.27
C ARG A 79 2.07 41.37 -8.86
N TRP A 80 3.36 41.70 -8.94
CA TRP A 80 3.88 43.05 -8.65
C TRP A 80 5.07 43.52 -9.50
N ILE A 81 5.42 42.84 -10.60
CA ILE A 81 6.16 43.52 -11.67
C ILE A 81 5.13 44.19 -12.61
N ASN A 82 4.46 45.21 -12.07
CA ASN A 82 3.98 46.36 -12.82
C ASN A 82 4.74 47.55 -12.21
N ARG A 83 5.99 47.73 -12.63
CA ARG A 83 6.74 48.96 -12.41
C ARG A 83 7.62 49.17 -13.63
N HIS A 84 7.07 49.85 -14.62
CA HIS A 84 7.66 50.98 -15.33
C HIS A 84 6.65 51.47 -16.38
N GLY A 85 5.62 52.13 -15.86
CA GLY A 85 4.86 53.15 -16.59
C GLY A 85 5.14 54.49 -15.90
N GLU A 86 6.20 55.16 -16.32
CA GLU A 86 6.44 56.60 -16.17
C GLU A 86 6.83 57.01 -17.61
N VAL A 87 5.96 57.60 -18.44
CA VAL A 87 5.56 59.02 -18.50
C VAL A 87 6.51 59.99 -17.81
N GLY A 88 7.48 60.44 -18.62
CA GLY A 88 8.25 61.67 -18.52
C GLY A 88 8.75 61.99 -19.91
#